data_AF-A0AA88YQB6-F1
#
_entry.id   AF-A0AA88YQB6-F1
#
_cell.length_a   1.000
_cell.length_b   1.000
_cell.length_c   1.000
_cell.angle_alpha   90.00
_cell.angle_beta   90.00
_cell.angle_gamma   90.00
#
_symmetry.space_group_name_H-M   'P 1'
#
loop_
_entity.id
_entity.type
_entity.pdbx_description
1 polymer ?
#
loop_
_entity_poly.entity_id
_entity_poly.type
_entity_poly.pdbx_seq_one_letter_code
_entity_poly.pdbx_strand_id
1 'polypeptide(L)'
;MRRMNVVNRKQALKVVKELDAFPKVLDDCKETTASGGGVSILVFVFIFILIISEIIYQSTTSLKFDYQVDTGFDGKLKINIDLTVAMRCGLIGADALDATGQDTHGFGELSMDDTYFELTPKQLEYFQIVQEVNEYLRSEYHALQDLMWLSTGIISSYRRGMPKREVESNKQPDACRVHGSLEVNKVAGNFHITAGKSIPVFPRGHAHISMMVHESEYNFSHRIEKFSFGDSVNGIVNPLDGEEQITTDSEYCYPQCIDYHLFQYFMKVVPTEVRTYRAGNVNTYQYAVTERNRTINHSQGSHGIPGIFIKYDLNALKIRIREQHQPFLQFLVRLCGIVGGVFAVSGMLHNWTGTVVDIVCCRYGIGTKAQHSKEPSPTMSLTETNQDVITGPSLIPRDNS
;
A
#
# COMPACT_ATOMS: atom_id res chain seq x y z
N MET A 1 -6.20 49.14 -18.75
CA MET A 1 -6.57 48.13 -17.73
C MET A 1 -6.21 48.66 -16.34
N ARG A 2 -7.07 48.33 -15.38
CA ARG A 2 -7.32 48.95 -14.06
C ARG A 2 -6.09 49.35 -13.21
N ARG A 3 -6.08 50.63 -12.81
CA ARG A 3 -5.49 51.12 -11.54
C ARG A 3 -6.19 50.42 -10.37
N MET A 4 -5.60 49.36 -9.81
CA MET A 4 -6.03 48.80 -8.53
C MET A 4 -5.18 49.37 -7.38
N ASN A 5 -5.82 50.26 -6.62
CA ASN A 5 -5.80 50.36 -5.15
C ASN A 5 -4.47 50.64 -4.42
N VAL A 6 -3.95 51.86 -4.59
CA VAL A 6 -3.06 52.50 -3.59
C VAL A 6 -3.76 52.66 -2.22
N VAL A 7 -5.10 52.79 -2.22
CA VAL A 7 -5.92 52.94 -1.01
C VAL A 7 -5.89 51.68 -0.14
N ASN A 8 -5.99 50.48 -0.74
CA ASN A 8 -5.92 49.22 0.02
C ASN A 8 -4.54 48.99 0.66
N ARG A 9 -3.46 49.48 0.04
CA ARG A 9 -2.11 49.37 0.60
C ARG A 9 -1.95 50.19 1.87
N LYS A 10 -2.53 51.40 1.92
CA LYS A 10 -2.51 52.27 3.11
C LYS A 10 -3.39 51.73 4.23
N GLN A 11 -4.55 51.14 3.91
CA GLN A 11 -5.40 50.47 4.89
C GLN A 11 -4.75 49.20 5.44
N ALA A 12 -4.15 48.36 4.58
CA ALA A 12 -3.41 47.17 5.02
C ALA A 12 -2.22 47.53 5.91
N LEU A 13 -1.45 48.57 5.56
CA LEU A 13 -0.36 49.08 6.40
C LEU A 13 -0.85 49.60 7.75
N LYS A 14 -2.07 50.15 7.83
CA LYS A 14 -2.65 50.62 9.09
C LYS A 14 -3.07 49.46 9.99
N VAL A 15 -3.69 48.42 9.42
CA VAL A 15 -4.08 47.20 10.13
C VAL A 15 -2.85 46.44 10.63
N VAL A 16 -1.80 46.32 9.82
CA VAL A 16 -0.51 45.70 10.22
C VAL A 16 0.17 46.50 11.34
N LYS A 17 0.05 47.83 11.33
CA LYS A 17 0.61 48.72 12.36
C LYS A 17 -0.20 48.72 13.67
N GLU A 18 -1.50 48.37 13.62
CA GLU A 18 -2.35 48.21 14.80
C GLU A 18 -2.21 46.82 15.45
N LEU A 19 -1.72 45.82 14.71
CA LEU A 19 -1.39 44.48 15.23
C LEU A 19 0.05 44.38 15.79
N ASP A 20 0.81 45.46 15.71
CA ASP A 20 2.20 45.56 16.19
C ASP A 20 2.20 45.81 17.72
N ALA A 21 2.16 44.72 18.50
CA ALA A 21 2.05 44.73 19.96
C ALA A 21 3.37 45.05 20.69
N PHE A 22 4.45 45.40 19.97
CA PHE A 22 5.78 45.61 20.55
C PHE A 22 6.21 47.08 20.51
N PRO A 23 6.80 47.61 21.62
CA PRO A 23 7.33 48.96 21.64
C PRO A 23 8.47 49.09 20.62
N LYS A 24 8.39 50.13 19.77
CA LYS A 24 9.39 50.37 18.74
C LYS A 24 10.69 50.83 19.39
N VAL A 25 11.74 50.03 19.20
CA VAL A 25 13.09 50.36 19.66
C VAL A 25 13.57 51.63 18.96
N LEU A 26 14.31 52.48 19.69
CA LEU A 26 14.92 53.71 19.19
C LEU A 26 15.83 53.40 17.98
N ASP A 27 15.69 54.19 16.91
CA ASP A 27 16.39 53.97 15.63
C ASP A 27 17.93 54.02 15.75
N ASP A 28 18.47 54.64 16.81
CA ASP A 28 19.90 54.69 17.14
C ASP A 28 20.48 53.37 17.65
N CYS A 29 19.65 52.40 18.04
CA CYS A 29 20.10 51.06 18.45
C CYS A 29 19.96 50.00 17.35
N LYS A 30 19.65 50.43 16.12
CA LYS A 30 19.31 49.54 15.01
C LYS A 30 20.39 49.55 13.93
N GLU A 31 21.39 48.70 14.07
CA GLU A 31 22.34 48.46 12.98
C GLU A 31 21.70 47.60 11.88
N THR A 32 21.24 48.25 10.81
CA THR A 32 20.70 47.54 9.64
C THR A 32 21.84 47.21 8.66
N THR A 33 22.32 45.96 8.67
CA THR A 33 23.23 45.46 7.63
C THR A 33 22.44 44.91 6.44
N ALA A 34 22.72 45.41 5.24
CA ALA A 34 22.01 45.02 4.00
C ALA A 34 22.15 43.51 3.68
N SER A 35 23.24 42.88 4.12
CA SER A 35 23.47 41.43 4.00
C SER A 35 22.61 40.59 4.96
N GLY A 36 22.27 41.11 6.16
CA GLY A 36 21.46 40.41 7.16
C GLY A 36 19.99 40.24 6.75
N GLY A 37 19.45 41.20 5.99
CA GLY A 37 18.09 41.11 5.45
C GLY A 37 17.92 39.98 4.44
N GLY A 38 18.91 39.75 3.56
CA GLY A 38 18.89 38.67 2.57
C GLY A 38 18.95 37.28 3.22
N VAL A 39 19.80 37.10 4.22
CA VAL A 39 19.90 35.84 4.98
C VAL A 39 18.59 35.52 5.71
N SER A 40 17.96 36.53 6.31
CA SER A 40 16.67 36.36 7.00
C SER A 40 15.57 35.90 6.03
N ILE A 41 15.49 36.47 4.83
CA ILE A 41 14.53 36.04 3.80
C ILE A 41 14.78 34.59 3.38
N LEU A 42 16.04 34.21 3.18
CA LEU A 42 16.39 32.83 2.82
C LEU A 42 15.99 31.82 3.92
N VAL A 43 16.18 32.18 5.19
CA VAL A 43 15.75 31.38 6.35
C VAL A 43 14.22 31.24 6.38
N PHE A 44 13.47 32.33 6.16
CA PHE A 44 12.00 32.26 6.09
C PHE A 44 11.50 31.37 4.95
N VAL A 45 12.14 31.44 3.77
CA VAL A 45 11.81 30.55 2.64
C VAL A 45 12.08 29.09 3.01
N PHE A 46 13.20 28.80 3.69
CA PHE A 46 13.53 27.46 4.13
C PHE A 46 12.52 26.92 5.17
N ILE A 47 12.14 27.73 6.16
CA ILE A 47 11.08 27.38 7.13
C ILE A 47 9.76 27.08 6.41
N PHE A 48 9.39 27.91 5.43
CA PHE A 48 8.16 27.71 4.67
C PHE A 48 8.17 26.39 3.89
N ILE A 49 9.30 26.02 3.26
CA ILE A 49 9.46 24.73 2.58
C ILE A 49 9.33 23.56 3.56
N LEU A 50 9.97 23.64 4.73
CA LEU A 50 9.89 22.59 5.74
C LEU A 50 8.48 22.43 6.30
N ILE A 51 7.76 23.53 6.52
CA ILE A 51 6.36 23.49 6.96
C ILE A 51 5.47 22.84 5.88
N ILE A 52 5.64 23.18 4.61
CA ILE A 52 4.90 22.53 3.52
C ILE A 52 5.20 21.03 3.49
N SER A 53 6.47 20.65 3.59
CA SER A 53 6.88 19.25 3.63
C SER A 53 6.22 18.50 4.79
N GLU A 54 6.20 19.09 5.97
CA GLU A 54 5.56 18.51 7.17
C GLU A 54 4.04 18.41 7.01
N ILE A 55 3.39 19.41 6.40
CA ILE A 55 1.95 19.36 6.08
C ILE A 55 1.65 18.24 5.10
N ILE A 56 2.45 18.06 4.05
CA ILE A 56 2.28 16.96 3.08
C ILE A 56 2.48 15.62 3.78
N TYR A 57 3.53 15.50 4.61
CA TYR A 57 3.81 14.29 5.38
C TYR A 57 2.64 13.93 6.30
N GLN A 58 2.11 14.91 7.04
CA GLN A 58 0.99 14.73 7.97
C GLN A 58 -0.33 14.43 7.25
N SER A 59 -0.51 14.98 6.04
CA SER A 59 -1.68 14.73 5.19
C SER A 59 -1.64 13.33 4.55
N THR A 60 -0.47 12.68 4.55
CA THR A 60 -0.31 11.32 4.04
C THR A 60 -0.67 10.31 5.12
N THR A 61 -1.58 9.39 4.81
CA THR A 61 -1.96 8.29 5.69
C THR A 61 -0.99 7.13 5.57
N SER A 62 -0.69 6.47 6.70
CA SER A 62 0.08 5.22 6.73
C SER A 62 -0.86 4.03 6.95
N LEU A 63 -0.58 2.91 6.27
CA LEU A 63 -1.24 1.63 6.52
C LEU A 63 -0.52 0.89 7.64
N LYS A 64 -1.26 0.48 8.66
CA LYS A 64 -0.77 -0.36 9.75
C LYS A 64 -1.39 -1.75 9.67
N PHE A 65 -0.55 -2.77 9.79
CA PHE A 65 -0.93 -4.18 9.73
C PHE A 65 -0.87 -4.78 11.14
N ASP A 66 -2.03 -5.11 11.70
CA ASP A 66 -2.14 -5.79 12.99
C ASP A 66 -2.51 -7.27 12.77
N TYR A 67 -1.83 -8.20 13.45
CA TYR A 67 -2.14 -9.64 13.39
C TYR A 67 -2.99 -10.04 14.59
N GLN A 68 -4.10 -10.74 14.35
CA GLN A 68 -5.03 -11.22 15.36
C GLN A 68 -5.42 -12.67 15.09
N VAL A 69 -5.94 -13.36 16.09
CA VAL A 69 -6.51 -14.70 15.88
C VAL A 69 -7.87 -14.57 15.20
N ASP A 70 -8.10 -15.37 14.18
CA ASP A 70 -9.41 -15.44 13.55
C ASP A 70 -10.40 -16.12 14.50
N THR A 71 -11.56 -15.50 14.72
CA THR A 71 -12.61 -16.00 15.60
C THR A 71 -13.90 -16.34 14.85
N GLY A 72 -13.97 -16.01 13.55
CA GLY A 72 -15.15 -16.22 12.72
C GLY A 72 -15.04 -17.48 11.88
N PHE A 73 -15.00 -18.66 12.51
CA PHE A 73 -14.88 -19.95 11.82
C PHE A 73 -16.19 -20.40 11.14
N ASP A 74 -17.34 -19.97 11.65
CA ASP A 74 -18.67 -20.34 11.12
C ASP A 74 -19.11 -19.54 9.88
N GLY A 75 -18.17 -18.81 9.26
CA GLY A 75 -18.45 -17.98 8.09
C GLY A 75 -18.54 -18.79 6.80
N LYS A 76 -19.11 -18.16 5.76
CA LYS A 76 -18.94 -18.59 4.37
C LYS A 76 -17.75 -17.90 3.73
N LEU A 77 -17.09 -18.60 2.82
CA LEU A 77 -15.98 -18.13 2.02
C LEU A 77 -16.43 -18.09 0.56
N LYS A 78 -16.40 -16.90 -0.04
CA LYS A 78 -16.64 -16.74 -1.47
C LYS A 78 -15.34 -17.00 -2.23
N ILE A 79 -15.36 -17.87 -3.23
CA ILE A 79 -14.23 -18.13 -4.14
C ILE A 79 -14.64 -17.59 -5.50
N ASN A 80 -13.87 -16.65 -6.06
CA ASN A 80 -14.08 -16.16 -7.42
C ASN A 80 -13.05 -16.81 -8.34
N ILE A 81 -13.55 -17.43 -9.40
CA ILE A 81 -12.78 -18.27 -10.31
C ILE A 81 -13.02 -17.72 -11.72
N ASP A 82 -11.94 -17.51 -12.47
CA ASP A 82 -11.92 -17.26 -13.91
C ASP A 82 -10.64 -17.92 -14.43
N LEU A 83 -10.80 -19.08 -15.08
CA LEU A 83 -9.71 -19.87 -15.64
C LEU A 83 -10.12 -20.44 -17.00
N THR A 84 -9.16 -20.64 -17.90
CA THR A 84 -9.38 -21.30 -19.19
C THR A 84 -8.52 -22.56 -19.30
N VAL A 85 -9.16 -23.70 -19.59
CA VAL A 85 -8.50 -25.01 -19.77
C VAL A 85 -8.51 -25.39 -21.25
N ALA A 86 -7.43 -25.96 -21.77
CA ALA A 86 -7.28 -26.44 -23.15
C ALA A 86 -8.05 -27.75 -23.45
N MET A 87 -9.31 -27.83 -23.00
CA MET A 87 -10.25 -28.91 -23.29
C MET A 87 -11.63 -28.34 -23.58
N ARG A 88 -12.45 -29.06 -24.35
CA ARG A 88 -13.85 -28.68 -24.63
C ARG A 88 -14.71 -28.75 -23.37
N CYS A 89 -15.66 -27.83 -23.20
CA CYS A 89 -16.50 -27.77 -22.00
C CYS A 89 -17.35 -29.03 -21.77
N GLY A 90 -17.75 -29.73 -22.84
CA GLY A 90 -18.52 -30.98 -22.73
C GLY A 90 -17.78 -32.15 -22.07
N LEU A 91 -16.45 -32.05 -21.95
CA LEU A 91 -15.56 -33.15 -21.53
C LEU A 91 -14.92 -32.93 -20.17
N ILE A 92 -15.12 -31.77 -19.55
CA ILE A 92 -14.57 -31.44 -18.25
C ILE A 92 -15.69 -31.19 -17.24
N GLY A 93 -15.39 -31.45 -15.98
CA GLY A 93 -16.25 -31.11 -14.85
C GLY A 93 -15.43 -30.36 -13.80
N ALA A 94 -15.92 -29.19 -13.40
CA ALA A 94 -15.38 -28.43 -12.28
C ALA A 94 -16.21 -28.72 -11.02
N ASP A 95 -15.55 -29.12 -9.94
CA ASP A 95 -16.21 -29.41 -8.67
C ASP A 95 -15.37 -28.90 -7.48
N ALA A 96 -16.03 -28.60 -6.37
CA ALA A 96 -15.47 -28.14 -5.11
C ALA A 96 -15.99 -29.04 -3.99
N LEU A 97 -15.06 -29.68 -3.29
CA LEU A 97 -15.34 -30.50 -2.13
C LEU A 97 -14.71 -29.86 -0.90
N ASP A 98 -15.51 -29.62 0.12
CA ASP A 98 -15.01 -29.13 1.41
C ASP A 98 -14.67 -30.30 2.36
N ALA A 99 -13.98 -30.01 3.47
CA ALA A 99 -13.67 -31.02 4.48
C ALA A 99 -14.93 -31.64 5.15
N THR A 100 -16.09 -31.01 5.03
CA THR A 100 -17.36 -31.55 5.54
C THR A 100 -17.96 -32.61 4.62
N GLY A 101 -17.46 -32.70 3.38
CA GLY A 101 -17.90 -33.62 2.35
C GLY A 101 -19.15 -33.16 1.62
N GLN A 102 -19.50 -31.87 1.72
CA GLN A 102 -20.56 -31.25 0.94
C GLN A 102 -20.01 -30.86 -0.44
N ASP A 103 -20.81 -31.09 -1.50
CA ASP A 103 -20.46 -30.88 -2.90
C ASP A 103 -20.98 -29.54 -3.46
N THR A 104 -20.54 -29.21 -4.68
CA THR A 104 -20.86 -27.93 -5.35
C THR A 104 -22.33 -27.61 -5.53
N HIS A 105 -23.21 -28.60 -5.60
CA HIS A 105 -24.65 -28.36 -5.70
C HIS A 105 -25.20 -27.52 -4.53
N GLY A 106 -24.51 -27.50 -3.37
CA GLY A 106 -24.85 -26.63 -2.24
C GLY A 106 -24.17 -25.26 -2.21
N PHE A 107 -23.19 -24.99 -3.08
CA PHE A 107 -22.30 -23.82 -3.02
C PHE A 107 -22.47 -22.83 -4.17
N GLY A 108 -23.21 -23.19 -5.22
CA GLY A 108 -23.46 -22.37 -6.41
C GLY A 108 -23.08 -23.07 -7.71
N GLU A 109 -23.48 -22.50 -8.85
CA GLU A 109 -23.17 -23.03 -10.19
C GLU A 109 -22.07 -22.20 -10.86
N LEU A 110 -21.07 -22.86 -11.44
CA LEU A 110 -20.05 -22.24 -12.29
C LEU A 110 -20.50 -22.28 -13.75
N SER A 111 -20.29 -21.18 -14.46
CA SER A 111 -20.52 -21.12 -15.90
C SER A 111 -19.31 -21.66 -16.66
N MET A 112 -19.57 -22.50 -17.66
CA MET A 112 -18.56 -23.08 -18.53
C MET A 112 -18.88 -22.67 -19.97
N ASP A 113 -18.06 -21.77 -20.52
CA ASP A 113 -18.22 -21.24 -21.88
C ASP A 113 -17.15 -21.81 -22.82
N ASP A 114 -17.57 -22.29 -23.99
CA ASP A 114 -16.65 -22.76 -25.02
C ASP A 114 -15.82 -21.58 -25.57
N THR A 115 -14.50 -21.73 -25.61
CA THR A 115 -13.56 -20.69 -26.03
C THR A 115 -12.37 -21.26 -26.80
N TYR A 116 -11.42 -20.40 -27.16
CA TYR A 116 -10.18 -20.77 -27.82
C TYR A 116 -8.99 -20.60 -26.89
N PHE A 117 -8.08 -21.57 -26.87
CA PHE A 117 -6.88 -21.47 -26.05
C PHE A 117 -5.93 -20.36 -26.58
N GLU A 118 -5.87 -20.15 -27.89
CA GLU A 118 -5.06 -19.06 -28.46
C GLU A 118 -5.67 -17.67 -28.18
N LEU A 119 -4.87 -16.77 -27.59
CA LEU A 119 -5.27 -15.39 -27.30
C LEU A 119 -5.18 -14.50 -28.55
N THR A 120 -6.11 -13.54 -28.67
CA THR A 120 -5.98 -12.46 -29.69
C THR A 120 -4.88 -11.47 -29.30
N PRO A 121 -4.30 -10.69 -30.24
CA PRO A 121 -3.21 -9.77 -29.93
C PRO A 121 -3.50 -8.80 -28.76
N LYS A 122 -4.72 -8.27 -28.68
CA LYS A 122 -5.15 -7.39 -27.58
C LYS A 122 -5.29 -8.11 -26.24
N GLN A 123 -5.75 -9.35 -26.26
CA GLN A 123 -5.87 -10.17 -25.05
C GLN A 123 -4.49 -10.62 -24.57
N LEU A 124 -3.59 -10.95 -25.50
CA LEU A 124 -2.21 -11.33 -25.22
C LEU A 124 -1.45 -10.16 -24.58
N GLU A 125 -1.56 -8.95 -25.16
CA GLU A 125 -0.96 -7.74 -24.57
C GLU A 125 -1.44 -7.51 -23.13
N TYR A 126 -2.76 -7.61 -22.90
CA TYR A 126 -3.31 -7.52 -21.55
C TYR A 126 -2.75 -8.60 -20.62
N PHE A 127 -2.72 -9.85 -21.08
CA PHE A 127 -2.28 -10.99 -20.28
C PHE A 127 -0.80 -10.87 -19.89
N GLN A 128 0.05 -10.49 -20.84
CA GLN A 128 1.48 -10.23 -20.61
C GLN A 128 1.70 -9.13 -19.56
N ILE A 129 0.93 -8.04 -19.62
CA ILE A 129 0.98 -6.98 -18.61
C ILE A 129 0.62 -7.52 -17.22
N VAL A 130 -0.42 -8.35 -17.11
CA VAL A 130 -0.81 -8.93 -15.82
C VAL A 130 0.29 -9.86 -15.28
N GLN A 131 0.88 -10.68 -16.15
CA GLN A 131 1.96 -11.59 -15.81
C GLN A 131 3.21 -10.84 -15.31
N GLU A 132 3.64 -9.80 -16.03
CA GLU A 132 4.79 -8.96 -15.65
C GLU A 132 4.57 -8.27 -14.30
N VAL A 133 3.37 -7.70 -14.10
CA VAL A 133 3.00 -7.05 -12.82
C VAL A 133 3.02 -8.06 -11.67
N ASN A 134 2.47 -9.26 -11.88
CA ASN A 134 2.42 -10.29 -10.85
C ASN A 134 3.83 -10.84 -10.52
N GLU A 135 4.69 -11.04 -11.52
CA GLU A 135 6.09 -11.44 -11.33
C GLU A 135 6.89 -10.39 -10.55
N TYR A 136 6.71 -9.10 -10.87
CA TYR A 136 7.29 -8.00 -10.11
C TYR A 136 6.84 -8.02 -8.63
N LEU A 137 5.54 -8.21 -8.39
CA LEU A 137 4.97 -8.24 -7.04
C LEU A 137 5.41 -9.46 -6.22
N ARG A 138 5.71 -10.58 -6.87
CA ARG A 138 6.26 -11.78 -6.23
C ARG A 138 7.72 -11.62 -5.83
N SER A 139 8.51 -10.84 -6.59
CA SER A 139 9.93 -10.64 -6.31
C SER A 139 10.17 -9.58 -5.23
N GLU A 140 9.37 -8.51 -5.22
CA GLU A 140 9.52 -7.39 -4.29
C GLU A 140 8.39 -7.37 -3.23
N TYR A 141 8.60 -8.10 -2.13
CA TYR A 141 7.61 -8.40 -1.07
C TYR A 141 6.99 -7.18 -0.34
N HIS A 142 7.36 -5.94 -0.68
CA HIS A 142 6.81 -4.70 -0.08
C HIS A 142 6.57 -3.55 -1.09
N ALA A 143 6.64 -3.78 -2.40
CA ALA A 143 6.55 -2.72 -3.42
C ALA A 143 5.11 -2.27 -3.77
N LEU A 144 4.10 -2.72 -3.03
CA LEU A 144 2.70 -2.38 -3.34
C LEU A 144 2.44 -0.86 -3.24
N GLN A 145 3.14 -0.16 -2.35
CA GLN A 145 3.10 1.30 -2.23
C GLN A 145 3.71 1.99 -3.46
N ASP A 146 4.74 1.41 -4.08
CA ASP A 146 5.41 1.97 -5.25
C ASP A 146 4.58 1.77 -6.52
N LEU A 147 3.77 0.70 -6.56
CA LEU A 147 2.85 0.42 -7.66
C LEU A 147 1.68 1.44 -7.73
N MET A 148 1.37 2.15 -6.65
CA MET A 148 0.39 3.25 -6.69
C MET A 148 0.86 4.44 -7.56
N TRP A 149 2.17 4.56 -7.79
CA TRP A 149 2.76 5.58 -8.66
C TRP A 149 3.11 5.07 -10.06
N LEU A 150 3.15 3.75 -10.30
CA LEU A 150 3.20 3.20 -11.66
C LEU A 150 1.88 3.52 -12.37
N SER A 151 1.99 4.30 -13.45
CA SER A 151 0.94 4.92 -14.25
C SER A 151 -0.51 4.46 -13.99
N THR A 152 -1.41 5.43 -13.78
CA THR A 152 -2.87 5.27 -13.74
C THR A 152 -3.45 4.40 -14.87
N GLY A 153 -2.72 4.24 -15.98
CA GLY A 153 -3.07 3.36 -17.11
C GLY A 153 -3.07 1.87 -16.74
N ILE A 154 -2.03 1.35 -16.08
CA ILE A 154 -1.89 -0.09 -15.77
C ILE A 154 -2.98 -0.54 -14.80
N ILE A 155 -3.19 0.22 -13.72
CA ILE A 155 -4.27 -0.04 -12.75
C ILE A 155 -5.65 0.05 -13.43
N SER A 156 -5.83 0.98 -14.37
CA SER A 156 -7.10 1.10 -15.11
C SER A 156 -7.36 -0.07 -16.06
N SER A 157 -6.32 -0.64 -16.65
CA SER A 157 -6.39 -1.83 -17.51
C SER A 157 -6.69 -3.07 -16.68
N TYR A 158 -5.95 -3.30 -15.58
CA TYR A 158 -6.20 -4.39 -14.64
C TYR A 158 -7.65 -4.35 -14.09
N ARG A 159 -8.18 -3.15 -13.81
CA ARG A 159 -9.58 -2.96 -13.39
C ARG A 159 -10.63 -3.26 -14.45
N ARG A 160 -10.31 -3.09 -15.74
CA ARG A 160 -11.26 -3.29 -16.84
C ARG A 160 -11.46 -4.77 -17.17
N GLY A 161 -10.58 -5.64 -16.67
CA GLY A 161 -10.58 -7.07 -16.92
C GLY A 161 -10.14 -7.41 -18.35
N MET A 162 -10.03 -8.71 -18.64
CA MET A 162 -9.63 -9.18 -19.98
C MET A 162 -10.62 -8.65 -21.04
N PRO A 163 -10.12 -8.03 -22.14
CA PRO A 163 -11.00 -7.55 -23.19
C PRO A 163 -11.72 -8.72 -23.88
N LYS A 164 -12.95 -8.45 -24.34
CA LYS A 164 -13.71 -9.42 -25.14
C LYS A 164 -12.97 -9.70 -26.44
N ARG A 165 -13.06 -10.95 -26.91
CA ARG A 165 -12.47 -11.37 -28.18
C ARG A 165 -13.15 -10.62 -29.34
N GLU A 166 -12.36 -10.00 -30.21
CA GLU A 166 -12.87 -9.21 -31.35
C GLU A 166 -13.16 -10.07 -32.58
N VAL A 167 -12.47 -11.21 -32.72
CA VAL A 167 -12.55 -12.10 -33.88
C VAL A 167 -13.04 -13.48 -33.45
N GLU A 168 -14.21 -13.87 -33.95
CA GLU A 168 -14.67 -15.26 -33.89
C GLU A 168 -13.80 -16.11 -34.83
N SER A 169 -13.23 -17.19 -34.30
CA SER A 169 -12.41 -18.09 -35.10
C SER A 169 -13.32 -19.06 -35.86
N ASN A 170 -12.95 -19.41 -37.09
CA ASN A 170 -13.67 -20.43 -37.87
C ASN A 170 -13.37 -21.87 -37.40
N LYS A 171 -12.51 -22.04 -36.39
CA LYS A 171 -12.19 -23.35 -35.80
C LYS A 171 -13.25 -23.74 -34.77
N GLN A 172 -13.40 -25.03 -34.53
CA GLN A 172 -14.16 -25.49 -33.35
C GLN A 172 -13.44 -25.04 -32.07
N PRO A 173 -14.17 -24.69 -31.01
CA PRO A 173 -13.58 -24.32 -29.72
C PRO A 173 -12.76 -25.48 -29.18
N ASP A 174 -11.53 -25.19 -28.78
CA ASP A 174 -10.55 -26.14 -28.25
C ASP A 174 -10.30 -25.94 -26.75
N ALA A 175 -10.92 -24.94 -26.14
CA ALA A 175 -10.79 -24.62 -24.73
C ALA A 175 -12.13 -24.35 -24.06
N CYS A 176 -12.13 -24.40 -22.72
CA CYS A 176 -13.27 -24.12 -21.89
C CYS A 176 -12.91 -23.09 -20.85
N ARG A 177 -13.67 -22.00 -20.79
CA ARG A 177 -13.56 -20.97 -19.77
C ARG A 177 -14.52 -21.29 -18.64
N VAL A 178 -13.96 -21.54 -17.45
CA VAL A 178 -14.71 -21.79 -16.23
C VAL A 178 -14.69 -20.50 -15.42
N HIS A 179 -15.84 -19.85 -15.26
CA HIS A 179 -15.94 -18.61 -14.50
C HIS A 179 -17.17 -18.56 -13.59
N GLY A 180 -17.05 -17.83 -12.47
CA GLY A 180 -18.12 -17.62 -11.52
C GLY A 180 -17.63 -17.42 -10.09
N SER A 181 -18.58 -17.44 -9.16
CA SER A 181 -18.31 -17.35 -7.73
C SER A 181 -18.99 -18.49 -6.99
N LEU A 182 -18.24 -19.22 -6.17
CA LEU A 182 -18.75 -20.26 -5.28
C LEU A 182 -18.78 -19.76 -3.84
N GLU A 183 -19.87 -19.99 -3.11
CA GLU A 183 -19.97 -19.73 -1.67
C GLU A 183 -19.79 -21.02 -0.88
N VAL A 184 -18.54 -21.33 -0.50
CA VAL A 184 -18.20 -22.52 0.26
C VAL A 184 -18.17 -22.25 1.76
N ASN A 185 -18.18 -23.31 2.57
CA ASN A 185 -17.91 -23.18 4.00
C ASN A 185 -16.46 -22.72 4.23
N LYS A 186 -16.22 -21.91 5.27
CA LYS A 186 -14.88 -21.45 5.65
C LYS A 186 -14.09 -22.55 6.37
N VAL A 187 -13.79 -23.61 5.62
CA VAL A 187 -12.97 -24.76 6.03
C VAL A 187 -11.98 -25.10 4.92
N ALA A 188 -11.03 -25.97 5.20
CA ALA A 188 -10.15 -26.50 4.16
C ALA A 188 -10.97 -27.24 3.09
N GLY A 189 -10.57 -27.11 1.84
CA GLY A 189 -11.29 -27.71 0.71
C GLY A 189 -10.42 -27.92 -0.52
N ASN A 190 -11.03 -28.53 -1.53
CA ASN A 190 -10.38 -28.92 -2.77
C ASN A 190 -11.30 -28.61 -3.95
N PHE A 191 -10.99 -27.56 -4.68
CA PHE A 191 -11.57 -27.27 -5.99
C PHE A 191 -10.75 -27.97 -7.05
N HIS A 192 -11.37 -28.67 -7.98
CA HIS A 192 -10.64 -29.40 -9.00
C HIS A 192 -11.44 -29.54 -10.29
N ILE A 193 -10.70 -29.63 -11.39
CA ILE A 193 -11.19 -29.80 -12.74
C ILE A 193 -10.58 -31.08 -13.28
N THR A 194 -11.44 -32.03 -13.64
CA THR A 194 -10.99 -33.31 -14.22
C THR A 194 -11.86 -33.69 -15.40
N ALA A 195 -11.41 -34.70 -16.15
CA ALA A 195 -12.12 -35.18 -17.33
C ALA A 195 -13.41 -35.92 -16.92
N GLY A 196 -14.52 -35.55 -17.55
CA GLY A 196 -15.86 -36.07 -17.28
C GLY A 196 -16.64 -35.18 -16.31
N LYS A 197 -17.97 -35.21 -16.45
CA LYS A 197 -18.86 -34.50 -15.53
C LYS A 197 -18.77 -35.10 -14.13
N SER A 198 -18.77 -34.25 -13.11
CA SER A 198 -18.91 -34.71 -11.73
C SER A 198 -20.30 -35.29 -11.53
N ILE A 199 -20.36 -36.48 -10.93
CA ILE A 199 -21.60 -37.11 -10.49
C ILE A 199 -21.49 -37.32 -8.98
N PRO A 200 -22.42 -36.80 -8.18
CA PRO A 200 -22.40 -36.99 -6.74
C PRO A 200 -22.59 -38.47 -6.40
N VAL A 201 -21.70 -39.01 -5.57
CA VAL A 201 -21.74 -40.40 -5.09
C VAL A 201 -22.22 -40.38 -3.64
N PHE A 202 -23.47 -40.80 -3.42
CA PHE A 202 -24.03 -40.93 -2.08
C PHE A 202 -23.24 -42.00 -1.27
N PRO A 203 -22.89 -41.78 0.03
CA PRO A 203 -23.31 -40.70 0.93
C PRO A 203 -22.28 -39.55 1.13
N ARG A 204 -21.06 -39.65 0.59
CA ARG A 204 -20.02 -38.60 0.64
C ARG A 204 -19.06 -38.74 -0.54
N GLY A 205 -18.85 -37.63 -1.27
CA GLY A 205 -17.92 -37.53 -2.39
C GLY A 205 -18.61 -37.52 -3.75
N HIS A 206 -17.82 -37.38 -4.81
CA HIS A 206 -18.27 -37.37 -6.18
C HIS A 206 -17.23 -38.10 -7.04
N ALA A 207 -17.70 -38.67 -8.15
CA ALA A 207 -16.85 -39.35 -9.11
C ALA A 207 -16.99 -38.64 -10.45
N HIS A 208 -15.86 -38.49 -11.14
CA HIS A 208 -15.87 -38.05 -12.52
C HIS A 208 -15.89 -39.27 -13.42
N ILE A 209 -16.93 -39.39 -14.25
CA ILE A 209 -17.02 -40.48 -15.22
C ILE A 209 -16.37 -40.03 -16.51
N SER A 210 -15.11 -40.40 -16.72
CA SER A 210 -14.37 -40.09 -17.96
C SER A 210 -14.62 -41.09 -19.09
N MET A 211 -15.65 -41.95 -18.99
CA MET A 211 -15.87 -43.10 -19.89
C MET A 211 -16.13 -42.73 -21.37
N MET A 212 -16.35 -41.45 -21.68
CA MET A 212 -16.59 -40.94 -23.05
C MET A 212 -15.47 -40.03 -23.57
N VAL A 213 -14.38 -39.83 -22.81
CA VAL A 213 -13.27 -38.96 -23.23
C VAL A 213 -12.18 -39.83 -23.86
N HIS A 214 -11.89 -39.59 -25.13
CA HIS A 214 -10.83 -40.31 -25.84
C HIS A 214 -9.45 -39.85 -25.33
N GLU A 215 -8.46 -40.75 -25.30
CA GLU A 215 -7.12 -40.48 -24.75
C GLU A 215 -6.41 -39.30 -25.43
N SER A 216 -6.74 -39.02 -26.70
CA SER A 216 -6.21 -37.90 -27.47
C SER A 216 -6.79 -36.53 -27.09
N GLU A 217 -7.80 -36.47 -26.23
CA GLU A 217 -8.49 -35.24 -25.84
C GLU A 217 -8.05 -34.72 -24.46
N TYR A 218 -7.16 -35.45 -23.77
CA TYR A 218 -6.59 -35.04 -22.50
C TYR A 218 -5.53 -33.96 -22.70
N ASN A 219 -5.87 -32.72 -22.36
CA ASN A 219 -4.91 -31.62 -22.30
C ASN A 219 -5.28 -30.64 -21.19
N PHE A 220 -4.65 -30.78 -20.02
CA PHE A 220 -4.91 -29.89 -18.87
C PHE A 220 -4.03 -28.63 -18.85
N SER A 221 -3.42 -28.26 -19.98
CA SER A 221 -2.82 -26.94 -20.13
C SER A 221 -3.88 -25.88 -19.82
N HIS A 222 -3.54 -24.91 -19.00
CA HIS A 222 -4.51 -23.94 -18.53
C HIS A 222 -3.86 -22.60 -18.24
N ARG A 223 -4.69 -21.57 -18.29
CA ARG A 223 -4.38 -20.24 -17.79
C ARG A 223 -5.36 -19.84 -16.72
N ILE A 224 -4.88 -19.07 -15.76
CA ILE A 224 -5.67 -18.55 -14.66
C ILE A 224 -5.76 -17.04 -14.87
N GLU A 225 -6.89 -16.57 -15.36
CA GLU A 225 -7.14 -15.15 -15.56
C GLU A 225 -7.33 -14.44 -14.22
N LYS A 226 -8.15 -15.02 -13.33
CA LYS A 226 -8.39 -14.48 -12.00
C LYS A 226 -8.74 -15.58 -11.01
N PHE A 227 -8.06 -15.58 -9.87
CA PHE A 227 -8.42 -16.46 -8.76
C PHE A 227 -8.34 -15.70 -7.45
N SER A 228 -9.47 -15.53 -6.76
CA SER A 228 -9.51 -14.71 -5.54
C SER A 228 -10.51 -15.21 -4.51
N PHE A 229 -10.31 -14.81 -3.26
CA PHE A 229 -11.17 -15.18 -2.15
C PHE A 229 -11.83 -13.94 -1.53
N GLY A 230 -13.13 -14.02 -1.27
CA GLY A 230 -13.94 -12.93 -0.72
C GLY A 230 -14.23 -11.83 -1.73
N ASP A 231 -14.48 -10.63 -1.19
CA ASP A 231 -14.73 -9.45 -2.02
C ASP A 231 -13.43 -8.85 -2.55
N SER A 232 -13.47 -8.38 -3.80
CA SER A 232 -12.35 -7.70 -4.44
C SER A 232 -12.16 -6.31 -3.84
N VAL A 233 -10.98 -6.04 -3.28
CA VAL A 233 -10.60 -4.74 -2.73
C VAL A 233 -9.36 -4.22 -3.46
N ASN A 234 -9.27 -2.90 -3.64
CA ASN A 234 -8.10 -2.27 -4.24
C ASN A 234 -6.86 -2.51 -3.37
N GLY A 235 -5.73 -2.86 -4.00
CA GLY A 235 -4.46 -3.10 -3.32
C GLY A 235 -4.28 -4.54 -2.81
N ILE A 236 -5.18 -5.46 -3.15
CA ILE A 236 -4.91 -6.89 -2.97
C ILE A 236 -4.49 -7.47 -4.31
N VAL A 237 -3.40 -8.24 -4.26
CA VAL A 237 -2.80 -8.93 -5.39
C VAL A 237 -2.96 -10.41 -5.12
N ASN A 238 -3.53 -11.13 -6.08
CA ASN A 238 -3.65 -12.58 -5.97
C ASN A 238 -2.49 -13.22 -6.72
N PRO A 239 -1.70 -14.09 -6.08
CA PRO A 239 -0.54 -14.68 -6.74
C PRO A 239 -0.87 -15.46 -8.01
N LEU A 240 -2.05 -16.04 -8.21
CA LEU A 240 -2.34 -16.85 -9.40
C LEU A 240 -2.91 -16.04 -10.58
N ASP A 241 -3.12 -14.74 -10.43
CA ASP A 241 -3.64 -13.92 -11.52
C ASP A 241 -2.61 -13.82 -12.66
N GLY A 242 -3.00 -14.21 -13.87
CA GLY A 242 -2.11 -14.19 -15.05
C GLY A 242 -1.10 -15.34 -15.12
N GLU A 243 -1.30 -16.40 -14.36
CA GLU A 243 -0.47 -17.61 -14.44
C GLU A 243 -0.90 -18.48 -15.64
N GLU A 244 0.07 -18.99 -16.42
CA GLU A 244 -0.18 -19.93 -17.52
C GLU A 244 0.74 -21.14 -17.39
N GLN A 245 0.15 -22.33 -17.47
CA GLN A 245 0.86 -23.60 -17.38
C GLN A 245 0.55 -24.45 -18.61
N ILE A 246 1.60 -24.69 -19.41
CA ILE A 246 1.51 -25.45 -20.66
C ILE A 246 2.28 -26.76 -20.48
N THR A 247 1.68 -27.85 -20.92
CA THR A 247 2.31 -29.18 -20.93
C THR A 247 3.21 -29.32 -22.15
N THR A 248 4.46 -28.87 -22.06
CA THR A 248 5.44 -28.93 -23.17
C THR A 248 6.24 -30.24 -23.23
N ASP A 249 6.10 -31.12 -22.23
CA ASP A 249 6.92 -32.33 -22.05
C ASP A 249 6.50 -33.53 -22.93
N SER A 250 5.85 -33.28 -24.07
CA SER A 250 5.52 -34.34 -25.04
C SER A 250 6.71 -34.71 -25.95
N GLU A 251 7.92 -34.19 -25.70
CA GLU A 251 9.10 -34.43 -26.55
C GLU A 251 9.62 -35.89 -26.45
N TYR A 252 9.15 -36.69 -25.49
CA TYR A 252 9.69 -38.03 -25.20
C TYR A 252 8.68 -39.20 -25.22
N CYS A 253 7.53 -39.10 -25.90
CA CYS A 253 6.55 -40.20 -25.91
C CYS A 253 6.11 -40.64 -27.32
N TYR A 254 6.83 -41.57 -27.93
CA TYR A 254 6.36 -42.31 -29.10
C TYR A 254 5.96 -43.73 -28.67
N PRO A 255 4.84 -44.33 -29.13
CA PRO A 255 4.01 -43.97 -30.29
C PRO A 255 2.71 -43.19 -29.95
N GLN A 256 2.47 -42.86 -28.68
CA GLN A 256 1.23 -42.22 -28.24
C GLN A 256 1.50 -41.34 -27.00
N CYS A 257 1.76 -40.05 -27.21
CA CYS A 257 1.78 -39.07 -26.12
C CYS A 257 0.37 -38.94 -25.58
N ILE A 258 0.15 -39.31 -24.32
CA ILE A 258 -1.06 -38.94 -23.62
C ILE A 258 -0.64 -37.98 -22.51
N ASP A 259 -1.11 -36.74 -22.61
CA ASP A 259 -0.75 -35.64 -21.70
C ASP A 259 -1.54 -35.78 -20.38
N TYR A 260 -1.32 -36.90 -19.69
CA TYR A 260 -1.84 -37.12 -18.34
C TYR A 260 -1.03 -36.28 -17.34
N HIS A 261 -1.27 -34.98 -17.33
CA HIS A 261 -0.67 -34.07 -16.36
C HIS A 261 -1.59 -33.89 -15.15
N LEU A 262 -0.96 -33.83 -13.97
CA LEU A 262 -1.58 -33.42 -12.74
C LEU A 262 -0.96 -32.12 -12.28
N PHE A 263 -1.78 -31.07 -12.27
CA PHE A 263 -1.46 -29.78 -11.68
C PHE A 263 -2.05 -29.70 -10.27
N GLN A 264 -1.21 -29.44 -9.28
CA GLN A 264 -1.66 -29.24 -7.90
C GLN A 264 -1.20 -27.88 -7.38
N TYR A 265 -2.17 -27.08 -6.94
CA TYR A 265 -1.97 -25.80 -6.27
C TYR A 265 -2.31 -25.96 -4.80
N PHE A 266 -1.33 -25.80 -3.92
CA PHE A 266 -1.53 -25.78 -2.49
C PHE A 266 -1.58 -24.33 -2.02
N MET A 267 -2.74 -23.90 -1.55
CA MET A 267 -3.01 -22.54 -1.14
C MET A 267 -3.14 -22.42 0.37
N LYS A 268 -2.50 -21.41 0.95
CA LYS A 268 -2.68 -21.03 2.35
C LYS A 268 -3.38 -19.68 2.41
N VAL A 269 -4.66 -19.70 2.76
CA VAL A 269 -5.56 -18.55 2.74
C VAL A 269 -5.57 -17.87 4.11
N VAL A 270 -5.35 -16.56 4.13
CA VAL A 270 -5.26 -15.71 5.31
C VAL A 270 -6.39 -14.68 5.29
N PRO A 271 -7.34 -14.74 6.25
CA PRO A 271 -8.38 -13.73 6.40
C PRO A 271 -7.79 -12.34 6.61
N THR A 272 -8.25 -11.36 5.85
CA THR A 272 -7.79 -9.97 5.90
C THR A 272 -8.98 -9.03 6.07
N GLU A 273 -8.99 -8.26 7.14
CA GLU A 273 -9.99 -7.21 7.36
C GLU A 273 -9.38 -5.87 7.00
N VAL A 274 -9.92 -5.26 5.95
CA VAL A 274 -9.50 -3.95 5.48
C VAL A 274 -10.44 -2.91 6.06
N ARG A 275 -9.88 -1.98 6.85
CA ARG A 275 -10.60 -0.81 7.38
C ARG A 275 -9.93 0.45 6.85
N THR A 276 -10.44 0.96 5.74
CA THR A 276 -9.97 2.20 5.11
C THR A 276 -11.11 3.22 5.05
N TYR A 277 -10.77 4.51 5.02
CA TYR A 277 -11.78 5.57 4.88
C TYR A 277 -12.52 5.49 3.54
N ARG A 278 -11.87 4.97 2.49
CA ARG A 278 -12.43 4.88 1.13
C ARG A 278 -13.22 3.59 0.87
N ALA A 279 -12.73 2.43 1.33
CA ALA A 279 -13.39 1.15 1.07
C ALA A 279 -14.35 0.72 2.18
N GLY A 280 -14.35 1.42 3.32
CA GLY A 280 -15.12 1.01 4.50
C GLY A 280 -14.51 -0.22 5.17
N ASN A 281 -15.36 -1.02 5.83
CA ASN A 281 -14.97 -2.29 6.44
C ASN A 281 -15.29 -3.44 5.48
N VAL A 282 -14.27 -4.00 4.85
CA VAL A 282 -14.42 -5.14 3.93
C VAL A 282 -13.62 -6.32 4.44
N ASN A 283 -14.26 -7.49 4.44
CA ASN A 283 -13.57 -8.75 4.71
C ASN A 283 -13.15 -9.36 3.38
N THR A 284 -11.86 -9.61 3.25
CA THR A 284 -11.23 -10.14 2.06
C THR A 284 -10.16 -11.14 2.51
N TYR A 285 -9.51 -11.81 1.57
CA TYR A 285 -8.61 -12.90 1.87
C TYR A 285 -7.41 -12.80 0.96
N GLN A 286 -6.24 -12.98 1.55
CA GLN A 286 -4.98 -13.10 0.82
C GLN A 286 -4.55 -14.56 0.85
N TYR A 287 -3.71 -14.98 -0.08
CA TYR A 287 -3.18 -16.34 -0.03
C TYR A 287 -1.76 -16.41 -0.55
N ALA A 288 -1.04 -17.43 -0.09
CA ALA A 288 0.20 -17.88 -0.68
C ALA A 288 -0.06 -19.20 -1.43
N VAL A 289 0.64 -19.43 -2.53
CA VAL A 289 0.48 -20.63 -3.36
C VAL A 289 1.79 -21.39 -3.49
N THR A 290 1.70 -22.72 -3.54
CA THR A 290 2.79 -23.62 -3.88
C THR A 290 2.32 -24.56 -4.98
N GLU A 291 3.08 -24.62 -6.06
CA GLU A 291 2.70 -25.33 -7.28
C GLU A 291 3.45 -26.65 -7.40
N ARG A 292 2.76 -27.69 -7.85
CA ARG A 292 3.34 -28.99 -8.14
C ARG A 292 2.73 -29.54 -9.42
N ASN A 293 3.56 -29.63 -10.46
CA ASN A 293 3.25 -30.33 -11.69
C ASN A 293 3.87 -31.74 -11.64
N ARG A 294 3.11 -32.76 -12.05
CA ARG A 294 3.63 -34.11 -12.28
C ARG A 294 2.96 -34.77 -13.48
N THR A 295 3.73 -35.56 -14.21
CA THR A 295 3.21 -36.47 -15.24
C THR A 295 2.73 -37.78 -14.62
N ILE A 296 1.60 -38.28 -15.09
CA ILE A 296 1.01 -39.55 -14.69
C ILE A 296 1.40 -40.59 -15.73
N ASN A 297 2.13 -41.60 -15.29
CA ASN A 297 2.53 -42.73 -16.11
C ASN A 297 2.31 -44.02 -15.32
N HIS A 298 1.21 -44.70 -15.63
CA HIS A 298 0.81 -45.95 -15.00
C HIS A 298 1.87 -47.05 -15.16
N SER A 299 2.62 -47.05 -16.27
CA SER A 299 3.68 -48.04 -16.53
C SER A 299 4.92 -47.84 -15.65
N GLN A 300 5.16 -46.61 -15.17
CA GLN A 300 6.29 -46.26 -14.31
C GLN A 300 5.87 -46.17 -12.82
N GLY A 301 4.68 -46.64 -12.47
CA GLY A 301 4.14 -46.60 -11.09
C GLY A 301 3.65 -45.22 -10.65
N SER A 302 3.56 -44.24 -11.56
CA SER A 302 2.96 -42.93 -11.29
C SER A 302 1.45 -43.03 -11.51
N HIS A 303 0.72 -43.37 -10.45
CA HIS A 303 -0.73 -43.42 -10.43
C HIS A 303 -1.34 -42.09 -9.98
N GLY A 304 -2.42 -41.68 -10.65
CA GLY A 304 -3.17 -40.49 -10.31
C GLY A 304 -4.30 -40.23 -11.30
N ILE A 305 -5.22 -39.37 -10.90
CA ILE A 305 -6.24 -38.82 -11.80
C ILE A 305 -5.65 -37.55 -12.44
N PRO A 306 -5.58 -37.45 -13.76
CA PRO A 306 -5.10 -36.24 -14.43
C PRO A 306 -6.12 -35.11 -14.26
N GLY A 307 -5.62 -33.88 -14.15
CA GLY A 307 -6.47 -32.72 -13.92
C GLY A 307 -5.78 -31.60 -13.17
N ILE A 308 -6.58 -30.59 -12.84
CA ILE A 308 -6.16 -29.40 -12.10
C ILE A 308 -6.79 -29.48 -10.72
N PHE A 309 -5.97 -29.40 -9.67
CA PHE A 309 -6.43 -29.53 -8.29
C PHE A 309 -5.92 -28.35 -7.47
N ILE A 310 -6.84 -27.56 -6.96
CA ILE A 310 -6.62 -26.38 -6.13
C ILE A 310 -7.06 -26.72 -4.71
N LYS A 311 -6.09 -27.05 -3.87
CA LYS A 311 -6.28 -27.39 -2.46
C LYS A 311 -6.00 -26.16 -1.61
N TYR A 312 -7.00 -25.67 -0.91
CA TYR A 312 -6.87 -24.49 -0.06
C TYR A 312 -7.08 -24.84 1.42
N ASP A 313 -6.28 -24.21 2.26
CA ASP A 313 -6.34 -24.35 3.71
C ASP A 313 -6.29 -22.98 4.37
N LEU A 314 -7.05 -22.80 5.45
CA LEU A 314 -7.25 -21.52 6.12
C LEU A 314 -6.27 -21.36 7.28
N ASN A 315 -5.62 -20.21 7.35
CA ASN A 315 -4.75 -19.86 8.45
C ASN A 315 -5.57 -19.41 9.67
N ALA A 316 -5.10 -19.77 10.87
CA ALA A 316 -5.72 -19.36 12.14
C ALA A 316 -5.46 -17.87 12.48
N LEU A 317 -4.56 -17.21 11.76
CA LEU A 317 -4.24 -15.80 11.90
C LEU A 317 -5.04 -14.96 10.90
N LYS A 318 -5.59 -13.86 11.38
CA LYS A 318 -6.27 -12.81 10.63
C LYS A 318 -5.42 -11.55 10.61
N ILE A 319 -5.27 -10.95 9.44
CA ILE A 319 -4.61 -9.64 9.27
C ILE A 319 -5.67 -8.55 9.34
N ARG A 320 -5.42 -7.49 10.11
CA ARG A 320 -6.26 -6.29 10.16
C ARG A 320 -5.46 -5.10 9.64
N ILE A 321 -5.90 -4.55 8.52
CA ILE A 321 -5.30 -3.38 7.87
C ILE A 321 -6.09 -2.16 8.30
N ARG A 322 -5.41 -1.17 8.88
CA ARG A 322 -6.01 0.09 9.32
C ARG A 322 -5.25 1.27 8.73
N GLU A 323 -5.99 2.24 8.21
CA GLU A 323 -5.43 3.56 7.89
C GLU A 323 -5.26 4.36 9.19
N GLN A 324 -4.02 4.69 9.53
CA GLN A 324 -3.68 5.47 10.71
C GLN A 324 -3.23 6.87 10.30
N HIS A 325 -3.89 7.88 10.87
CA HIS A 325 -3.39 9.25 10.89
C HIS A 325 -2.51 9.47 12.12
N GLN A 326 -1.49 10.29 11.95
CA GLN A 326 -0.72 10.79 13.07
C GLN A 326 -1.60 11.75 13.89
N PRO A 327 -1.55 11.70 15.24
CA PRO A 327 -2.35 12.59 16.07
C PRO A 327 -1.95 14.06 15.88
N PHE A 328 -2.93 14.96 15.90
CA PHE A 328 -2.73 16.40 15.67
C PHE A 328 -1.74 17.06 16.65
N LEU A 329 -1.71 16.60 17.91
CA LEU A 329 -0.76 17.11 18.90
C LEU A 329 0.70 16.82 18.52
N GLN A 330 0.95 15.65 17.94
CA GLN A 330 2.30 15.29 17.49
C GLN A 330 2.75 16.17 16.32
N PHE A 331 1.82 16.52 15.42
CA PHE A 331 2.09 17.50 14.37
C PHE A 331 2.44 18.89 14.92
N LEU A 332 1.71 19.40 15.92
CA LEU A 332 2.02 20.69 16.55
C LEU A 332 3.41 20.70 17.19
N VAL A 333 3.76 19.64 17.93
CA VAL A 333 5.09 19.52 18.56
C VAL A 333 6.20 19.53 17.49
N ARG A 334 6.00 18.81 16.37
CA ARG A 334 6.95 18.81 15.25
C ARG A 334 7.09 20.18 14.59
N LEU A 335 5.99 20.90 14.39
CA LEU A 335 6.00 22.24 13.82
C LEU A 335 6.75 23.24 14.71
N CYS A 336 6.52 23.20 16.02
CA CYS A 336 7.29 23.99 16.98
C CYS A 336 8.78 23.62 16.95
N GLY A 337 9.11 22.34 16.82
CA GLY A 337 10.48 21.84 16.69
C GLY A 337 11.18 22.36 15.42
N ILE A 338 10.50 22.41 14.28
CA ILE A 338 11.04 22.94 13.01
C ILE A 338 11.35 24.43 13.17
N VAL A 339 10.40 25.22 13.66
CA VAL A 339 10.58 26.66 13.83
C VAL A 339 11.71 26.94 14.82
N GLY A 340 11.67 26.32 16.00
CA GLY A 340 12.71 26.49 17.03
C GLY A 340 14.09 26.02 16.58
N GLY A 341 14.17 24.89 15.89
CA GLY A 341 15.42 24.32 15.38
C GLY A 341 16.07 25.21 14.33
N VAL A 342 15.30 25.76 13.38
CA VAL A 342 15.86 26.66 12.36
C VAL A 342 16.36 27.97 12.99
N PHE A 343 15.65 28.55 13.95
CA PHE A 343 16.12 29.74 14.67
C PHE A 343 17.41 29.48 15.46
N ALA A 344 17.50 28.35 16.15
CA ALA A 344 18.72 27.98 16.89
C ALA A 344 19.93 27.80 15.95
N VAL A 345 19.75 27.06 14.85
CA VAL A 345 20.82 26.82 13.87
C VAL A 345 21.22 28.11 13.16
N SER A 346 20.27 28.98 12.81
CA SER A 346 20.57 30.28 12.22
C SER A 346 21.38 31.17 13.17
N GLY A 347 21.05 31.19 14.46
CA GLY A 347 21.80 31.92 15.48
C GLY A 347 23.22 31.36 15.67
N MET A 348 23.37 30.04 15.68
CA MET A 348 24.69 29.39 15.73
C MET A 348 25.52 29.71 14.50
N LEU A 349 24.94 29.62 13.30
CA LEU A 349 25.62 29.94 12.03
C LEU A 349 26.07 31.41 12.01
N HIS A 350 25.23 32.34 12.47
CA HIS A 350 25.61 33.75 12.55
C HIS A 350 26.82 33.96 13.45
N ASN A 351 26.81 33.38 14.66
CA ASN A 351 27.93 33.47 15.60
C ASN A 351 29.22 32.82 15.05
N TRP A 352 29.08 31.67 14.38
CA TRP A 352 30.19 30.99 13.71
C TRP A 352 30.77 31.83 12.58
N THR A 353 29.93 32.41 11.72
CA THR A 353 30.39 33.29 10.63
C THR A 353 31.08 34.54 11.17
N GLY A 354 30.58 35.15 12.24
CA GLY A 354 31.24 36.27 12.91
C GLY A 354 32.63 35.89 13.43
N THR A 355 32.72 34.77 14.16
CA THR A 355 34.00 34.28 14.71
C THR A 355 35.01 33.94 13.61
N VAL A 356 34.57 33.33 12.51
CA VAL A 356 35.43 33.03 11.35
C VAL A 356 35.89 34.30 10.65
N VAL A 357 35.00 35.28 10.45
CA VAL A 357 35.35 36.58 9.88
C VAL A 357 36.35 37.30 10.77
N ASP A 358 36.16 37.32 12.08
CA ASP A 358 37.08 37.93 13.03
C ASP A 358 38.45 37.23 13.02
N ILE A 359 38.49 35.90 13.00
CA ILE A 359 39.74 35.15 12.89
C ILE A 359 40.45 35.43 11.55
N VAL A 360 39.73 35.47 10.43
CA VAL A 360 40.30 35.76 9.11
C VAL A 360 40.78 37.21 9.02
N CYS A 361 40.01 38.17 9.52
CA CYS A 361 40.39 39.59 9.57
C CYS A 361 41.58 39.84 10.50
N CYS A 362 41.64 39.17 11.66
CA CYS A 362 42.79 39.24 12.57
C CYS A 362 44.04 38.55 11.99
N ARG A 363 43.87 37.46 11.23
CA ARG A 363 45.00 36.69 10.67
C ARG A 363 45.55 37.27 9.37
N TYR A 364 44.74 37.98 8.59
CA TYR A 364 45.15 38.64 7.33
C TYR A 364 45.34 40.16 7.43
N GLY A 365 45.10 40.78 8.60
CA GLY A 365 45.48 42.17 8.86
C GLY A 365 44.79 43.22 7.98
N ILE A 366 43.58 42.96 7.50
CA ILE A 366 42.80 43.95 6.74
C ILE A 366 41.99 44.78 7.75
N GLY A 367 42.66 45.75 8.36
CA GLY A 367 42.00 46.77 9.18
C GLY A 367 41.39 47.84 8.28
N THR A 368 40.07 48.03 8.37
CA THR A 368 39.47 49.35 8.08
C THR A 368 39.05 49.96 9.39
N LYS A 369 39.78 51.00 9.82
CA LYS A 369 39.38 51.91 10.90
C LYS A 369 38.21 52.74 10.41
N ALA A 370 37.09 52.75 11.14
CA ALA A 370 36.17 53.88 11.14
C ALA A 370 35.49 54.05 12.52
N GLN A 371 36.01 55.04 13.24
CA GLN A 371 35.41 55.92 14.25
C GLN A 371 34.94 55.39 15.62
N HIS A 372 35.86 55.61 16.57
CA HIS A 372 35.64 56.06 17.95
C HIS A 372 34.48 57.07 18.11
N SER A 373 33.62 56.86 19.12
CA SER A 373 33.34 57.88 20.14
C SER A 373 32.60 57.29 21.35
N LYS A 374 33.31 57.13 22.46
CA LYS A 374 32.79 57.44 23.79
C LYS A 374 33.97 57.73 24.72
N GLU A 375 34.05 58.99 25.10
CA GLU A 375 34.91 59.53 26.16
C GLU A 375 34.47 58.98 27.53
N PRO A 376 35.37 58.85 28.53
CA PRO A 376 35.08 58.19 29.79
C PRO A 376 34.71 59.21 30.89
N SER A 377 33.81 58.84 31.80
CA SER A 377 33.74 59.35 33.18
C SER A 377 32.70 58.57 34.00
N PRO A 378 32.73 58.62 35.34
CA PRO A 378 33.83 58.23 36.21
C PRO A 378 33.41 57.12 37.19
N THR A 379 34.41 56.59 37.88
CA THR A 379 34.39 55.70 39.04
C THR A 379 33.34 56.09 40.09
N MET A 380 32.56 55.12 40.57
CA MET A 380 31.97 55.18 41.92
C MET A 380 31.90 53.77 42.50
N SER A 381 32.89 53.47 43.33
CA SER A 381 32.94 52.37 44.28
C SER A 381 31.92 52.57 45.39
N LEU A 382 31.18 51.54 45.78
CA LEU A 382 30.60 51.43 47.11
C LEU A 382 30.77 49.99 47.62
N THR A 383 31.66 49.84 48.60
CA THR A 383 31.69 48.74 49.56
C THR A 383 31.42 49.30 50.96
N GLU A 384 30.59 48.56 51.69
CA GLU A 384 30.39 48.50 53.15
C GLU A 384 29.78 49.70 53.90
N THR A 385 28.68 49.49 54.63
CA THR A 385 28.65 49.24 56.10
C THR A 385 27.21 49.23 56.68
N ASN A 386 27.09 48.59 57.85
CA ASN A 386 25.92 48.26 58.68
C ASN A 386 25.36 49.43 59.54
N GLN A 387 24.21 49.16 60.20
CA GLN A 387 23.61 49.76 61.43
C GLN A 387 22.78 51.07 61.25
N ASP A 388 21.57 51.31 61.80
CA ASP A 388 20.86 50.95 63.07
C ASP A 388 19.30 50.96 62.88
N VAL A 389 18.50 50.04 63.43
CA VAL A 389 17.72 50.09 64.71
C VAL A 389 16.99 51.41 65.04
N ILE A 390 15.64 51.44 64.94
CA ILE A 390 14.71 52.16 65.87
C ILE A 390 13.38 51.37 66.02
N THR A 391 12.93 51.27 67.27
CA THR A 391 11.79 50.53 67.85
C THR A 391 10.46 51.32 67.98
N GLY A 392 9.32 50.66 67.65
CA GLY A 392 7.97 50.69 68.30
C GLY A 392 7.08 51.97 68.27
N PRO A 393 5.79 51.93 68.73
CA PRO A 393 4.94 50.78 69.11
C PRO A 393 3.43 50.82 68.66
N SER A 394 2.76 49.66 68.78
CA SER A 394 1.39 49.36 69.29
C SER A 394 0.09 50.02 68.73
N LEU A 395 -0.92 49.20 68.33
CA LEU A 395 -2.17 48.90 69.08
C LEU A 395 -3.28 48.21 68.22
N ILE A 396 -3.94 47.25 68.88
CA ILE A 396 -5.12 46.41 68.55
C ILE A 396 -6.42 47.18 68.95
N PRO A 397 -7.63 46.99 68.34
CA PRO A 397 -8.64 45.94 68.69
C PRO A 397 -9.23 45.19 67.45
N ARG A 398 -9.57 43.88 67.54
CA ARG A 398 -10.89 43.29 67.93
C ARG A 398 -12.07 43.87 67.11
N ASP A 399 -13.02 43.13 66.53
CA ASP A 399 -13.61 41.83 66.89
C ASP A 399 -14.53 41.30 65.76
N ASN A 400 -14.78 39.99 65.81
CA ASN A 400 -16.02 39.25 65.50
C ASN A 400 -16.58 39.13 64.07
N SER A 401 -16.45 37.93 63.50
CA SER A 401 -17.53 36.92 63.45
C SER A 401 -16.98 35.52 63.19
#